data_AF-A0A976H4T0-F1
#
_entry.id   AF-A0A976H4T0-F1
#
_cell.length_a   1.000
_cell.length_b   1.000
_cell.length_c   1.000
_cell.angle_alpha   90.00
_cell.angle_beta   90.00
_cell.angle_gamma   90.00
#
_symmetry.space_group_name_H-M   'P 1'
#
loop_
_entity.id
_entity.type
_entity.pdbx_description
1 polymer ?
#
loop_
_entity_poly.entity_id
_entity_poly.type
_entity_poly.pdbx_seq_one_letter_code
_entity_poly.pdbx_strand_id
1 'polypeptide(L)' 'MKRDLLLLTDLEYLPAAERQRSLAEMMRLLSTVENWTSFSQANEVLDLNRHRILTQPHRIQQQLQDFPNKPFVFVVGKN' A
#
# COMPACT_ATOMS: atom_id res chain seq x y z
N MET A 1 0.82 4.95 -10.98
CA MET A 1 0.28 3.61 -10.71
C MET A 1 0.43 2.60 -11.85
N LYS A 2 -0.17 2.80 -13.05
CA LYS A 2 -0.05 1.80 -14.16
C LYS A 2 1.39 1.47 -14.57
N ARG A 3 2.27 2.47 -14.50
CA ARG A 3 3.67 2.37 -14.95
C ARG A 3 4.58 1.70 -13.91
N ASP A 4 4.22 1.82 -12.63
CA ASP A 4 5.06 1.39 -11.51
C ASP A 4 4.99 -0.12 -11.32
N LEU A 5 3.80 -0.72 -11.52
CA LEU A 5 3.65 -2.19 -11.48
C LEU A 5 4.39 -2.89 -12.62
N LEU A 6 4.44 -2.25 -13.79
CA LEU A 6 5.24 -2.65 -14.96
C LEU A 6 6.73 -2.65 -14.68
N LEU A 7 7.20 -1.68 -13.89
CA LEU A 7 8.59 -1.55 -13.48
C LEU A 7 8.99 -2.63 -12.47
N LEU A 8 8.02 -3.12 -11.68
CA LEU A 8 8.20 -4.18 -10.68
C LEU A 8 8.05 -5.59 -11.26
N THR A 9 7.50 -5.72 -12.47
CA THR A 9 7.29 -7.01 -13.14
C THR A 9 8.11 -7.07 -14.42
N ASP A 10 9.18 -7.86 -14.41
CA ASP A 10 9.99 -8.13 -15.59
C ASP A 10 9.22 -9.00 -16.59
N LEU A 11 8.33 -8.35 -17.35
CA LEU A 11 7.50 -8.96 -18.39
C LEU A 11 8.03 -8.61 -19.79
N GLU A 12 9.30 -8.21 -19.89
CA GLU A 12 9.90 -7.80 -21.17
C GLU A 12 9.90 -8.93 -22.19
N TYR A 13 9.97 -10.18 -21.72
CA TYR A 13 9.90 -11.39 -22.53
C TYR A 13 8.51 -11.64 -23.16
N LEU A 14 7.44 -10.97 -22.70
CA LEU A 14 6.10 -11.11 -23.24
C LEU A 14 5.84 -10.13 -24.40
N PRO A 15 5.08 -10.55 -25.44
CA PRO A 15 4.52 -9.64 -26.42
C PRO A 15 3.69 -8.52 -25.77
N ALA A 16 3.68 -7.32 -26.37
CA ALA A 16 3.05 -6.14 -25.79
C ALA A 16 1.56 -6.33 -25.40
N ALA A 17 0.80 -7.09 -26.21
CA ALA A 17 -0.60 -7.38 -25.93
C ALA A 17 -0.79 -8.29 -24.70
N GLU A 18 0.05 -9.33 -24.56
CA GLU A 18 0.02 -10.25 -23.43
C GLU A 18 0.47 -9.57 -22.14
N ARG A 19 1.50 -8.72 -22.24
CA ARG A 19 1.96 -7.86 -21.14
C ARG A 19 0.84 -6.97 -20.63
N GLN A 20 0.13 -6.29 -21.52
CA GLN A 20 -0.98 -5.41 -21.16
C GLN A 20 -2.14 -6.17 -20.48
N ARG A 21 -2.43 -7.39 -20.94
CA ARG A 21 -3.42 -8.26 -20.32
C ARG A 21 -3.00 -8.70 -18.92
N SER A 22 -1.77 -9.20 -18.78
CA SER A 22 -1.23 -9.66 -17.50
C SER A 22 -1.22 -8.55 -16.45
N LEU A 23 -0.86 -7.33 -16.85
CA LEU A 23 -0.95 -6.14 -16.00
C LEU A 23 -2.38 -5.82 -15.58
N ALA A 24 -3.34 -5.89 -16.51
CA ALA A 24 -4.73 -5.63 -16.18
C ALA A 24 -5.27 -6.65 -15.16
N GLU A 25 -4.89 -7.93 -15.30
CA GLU A 25 -5.26 -8.98 -14.36
C GLU A 25 -4.62 -8.77 -12.98
N MET A 26 -3.32 -8.42 -12.93
CA MET A 26 -2.64 -8.08 -11.66
C MET A 26 -3.24 -6.85 -11.00
N MET A 27 -3.48 -5.77 -11.75
CA MET A 27 -4.13 -4.58 -11.22
C MET A 27 -5.53 -4.89 -10.67
N ARG A 28 -6.28 -5.77 -11.33
CA ARG A 28 -7.59 -6.22 -10.83
C ARG A 28 -7.44 -6.93 -9.49
N LEU A 29 -6.48 -7.84 -9.37
CA LEU A 29 -6.21 -8.55 -8.11
C LEU A 29 -5.73 -7.60 -7.01
N LEU A 30 -4.80 -6.69 -7.32
CA LEU A 30 -4.30 -5.71 -6.37
C LEU A 30 -5.37 -4.73 -5.93
N SER A 31 -6.28 -4.32 -6.82
CA SER A 31 -7.35 -3.39 -6.48
C SER A 31 -8.30 -3.91 -5.38
N THR A 32 -8.39 -5.22 -5.18
CA THR A 32 -9.24 -5.78 -4.11
C THR A 32 -8.56 -5.75 -2.74
N VAL A 33 -7.22 -5.64 -2.70
CA VAL A 33 -6.43 -5.63 -1.46
C VAL A 33 -5.77 -4.28 -1.16
N GLU A 34 -5.55 -3.44 -2.17
CA GLU A 34 -4.99 -2.08 -2.07
C GLU A 34 -6.07 -1.07 -1.64
N ASN A 35 -6.72 -1.34 -0.51
CA ASN A 35 -7.67 -0.43 0.10
C ASN A 35 -7.28 -0.12 1.54
N TRP A 36 -7.76 1.03 2.02
CA TRP A 36 -7.50 1.52 3.37
C TRP A 36 -7.90 0.54 4.47
N THR A 37 -8.95 -0.26 4.25
CA THR A 37 -9.41 -1.26 5.20
C THR A 37 -8.36 -2.35 5.37
N SER A 38 -7.93 -2.96 4.27
CA SER A 38 -6.94 -4.04 4.25
C SER A 38 -5.58 -3.55 4.75
N PHE A 39 -5.15 -2.37 4.28
CA PHE A 39 -3.91 -1.73 4.73
C PHE A 39 -3.90 -1.50 6.24
N SER A 40 -4.97 -0.94 6.80
CA SER A 40 -5.01 -0.57 8.22
C SER A 40 -5.28 -1.77 9.13
N GLN A 41 -5.77 -2.88 8.59
CA GLN A 41 -5.85 -4.15 9.30
C GLN A 41 -4.47 -4.81 9.39
N ALA A 42 -3.72 -4.85 8.29
CA ALA A 42 -2.42 -5.50 8.20
C ALA A 42 -1.27 -4.70 8.84
N ASN A 43 -1.42 -3.39 9.00
CA ASN A 43 -0.36 -2.52 9.51
C ASN A 43 -0.72 -1.87 10.85
N GLU A 44 0.31 -1.41 11.54
CA GLU A 44 0.24 -0.52 12.69
C GLU A 44 1.08 0.74 12.44
N VAL A 45 0.77 1.82 13.16
CA VAL A 45 1.50 3.09 13.06
C VAL A 45 2.22 3.40 14.36
N LEU A 46 3.54 3.51 14.28
CA LEU A 46 4.41 3.96 15.36
C LEU A 46 4.54 5.48 15.30
N ASP A 47 3.95 6.20 16.25
CA ASP A 47 4.05 7.67 16.37
C ASP A 47 5.02 7.99 17.51
N LEU A 48 6.31 8.14 17.17
CA LEU A 48 7.37 8.35 18.15
C LEU A 48 7.27 9.72 18.81
N ASN A 49 6.72 10.72 18.12
CA ASN A 49 6.49 12.06 18.69
C ASN A 49 5.55 12.00 19.92
N ARG A 50 4.69 10.99 19.98
CA ARG A 50 3.69 10.81 21.03
C ARG A 50 3.89 9.50 21.82
N HIS A 51 5.01 8.81 21.58
CA HIS A 51 5.34 7.53 22.22
C HIS A 51 4.18 6.52 22.21
N ARG A 52 3.49 6.36 21.07
CA ARG A 52 2.29 5.50 20.96
C ARG A 52 2.28 4.65 19.71
N ILE A 53 1.52 3.56 19.78
CA ILE A 53 1.24 2.65 18.67
C ILE A 53 -0.24 2.73 18.35
N LEU A 54 -0.59 3.02 17.09
CA LEU A 54 -1.97 2.99 16.61
C LEU A 54 -2.22 1.67 15.89
N THR A 55 -3.18 0.90 16.40
CA THR A 55 -3.58 -0.39 15.83
C THR A 55 -5.01 -0.36 15.30
N GLN A 56 -5.82 0.62 15.72
CA GLN A 56 -7.21 0.74 15.27
C GLN A 56 -7.28 1.29 13.84
N PRO A 57 -7.97 0.62 12.90
CA PRO A 57 -7.99 1.00 11.49
C PRO A 57 -8.37 2.46 11.22
N HIS A 58 -9.43 2.96 11.85
CA HIS A 58 -9.89 4.34 11.67
C HIS A 58 -8.86 5.38 12.16
N ARG A 59 -8.10 5.08 13.22
CA ARG A 59 -7.05 5.98 13.72
C ARG A 59 -5.81 5.97 12.84
N ILE A 60 -5.46 4.81 12.29
CA ILE A 60 -4.38 4.69 11.30
C ILE A 60 -4.71 5.53 10.08
N GLN A 61 -5.91 5.35 9.52
CA GLN A 61 -6.39 6.13 8.36
C GLN A 61 -6.35 7.63 8.64
N GLN A 62 -6.93 8.07 9.75
CA GLN A 62 -6.94 9.47 10.15
C GLN A 62 -5.51 10.03 10.30
N GLN A 63 -4.63 9.32 11.02
CA GLN A 63 -3.26 9.79 11.26
C GLN A 63 -2.46 9.98 9.97
N LEU A 64 -2.64 9.08 8.99
CA LEU A 64 -1.92 9.12 7.72
C LEU A 64 -2.55 10.08 6.70
N GLN A 65 -3.86 10.33 6.77
CA GLN A 65 -4.54 11.30 5.91
C GLN A 65 -4.32 12.74 6.40
N ASP A 66 -4.46 12.98 7.70
CA ASP A 66 -4.31 14.32 8.27
C ASP A 66 -2.84 14.76 8.27
N PHE A 67 -1.90 13.80 8.35
CA PHE A 67 -0.46 14.08 8.46
C PHE A 67 0.41 13.14 7.59
N PRO A 68 0.29 13.20 6.25
CA PRO A 68 0.88 12.22 5.33
C PRO A 68 2.41 12.14 5.35
N ASN A 69 3.09 13.20 5.76
CA ASN A 69 4.56 13.27 5.81
C ASN A 69 5.06 13.70 7.19
N LYS A 70 4.34 13.33 8.24
CA LYS A 70 4.74 13.69 9.61
C LYS A 70 6.08 13.02 9.95
N PRO A 71 7.10 13.79 10.37
CA PRO A 71 8.36 13.21 10.83
C PRO A 71 8.14 12.24 12.00
N PHE A 72 8.97 11.21 12.09
CA PHE A 72 8.97 10.20 13.16
C PHE A 72 7.64 9.45 13.34
N VAL A 73 6.88 9.31 12.25
CA VAL A 73 5.73 8.41 12.16
C VAL A 73 6.08 7.31 11.16
N PHE A 74 5.98 6.06 11.59
CA PHE A 74 6.35 4.90 10.79
C PHE A 74 5.18 3.93 10.66
N VAL A 75 5.04 3.32 9.49
CA VAL A 75 4.10 2.22 9.23
C VAL A 75 4.87 0.92 9.30
N VAL A 76 4.38 -0.05 10.07
CA VAL A 76 4.98 -1.37 10.23
C VAL A 76 3.92 -2.44 10.01
N GLY A 77 4.28 -3.51 9.30
CA GLY A 77 3.41 -4.68 9.13
C GLY A 77 3.27 -5.43 10.44
N LYS A 78 2.04 -5.86 10.78
CA LYS A 78 1.80 -6.76 11.90
C LYS A 78 2.33 -8.14 11.52
N ASN A 79 3.18 -8.72 12.37
CA ASN A 79 3.63 -10.10 12.23
C ASN A 79 2.53 -11.10 12.61
#